data_AF-A0ABD1G3V2-F1
#
_entry.id   AF-A0ABD1G3V2-F1
#
_cell.length_a   1.000
_cell.length_b   1.000
_cell.length_c   1.000
_cell.angle_alpha   90.00
_cell.angle_beta   90.00
_cell.angle_gamma   90.00
#
_symmetry.space_group_name_H-M   'P 1'
#
loop_
_entity.id
_entity.type
_entity.pdbx_description
1 polymer ?
#
loop_
_entity_poly.entity_id
_entity_poly.type
_entity_poly.pdbx_seq_one_letter_code
_entity_poly.pdbx_strand_id
1 'polypeptide(L)'
;MDQFTYPTTRKKQKTHKKRMNEEQLRLLESNFNFNNKLDPEHKSRLALELGVPPRQVAVWYQNKRARDKIHGLEADHRAMRVQLERVLTDNSRLRDEVERLREELTRARGAAASCSGDGVGSLVSGDNMERDLYASLVGGGGPFDGYDFFG
;
A
#
# COMPACT_ATOMS: atom_id res chain seq x y z
N MET A 1 57.65 -5.86 15.48
CA MET A 1 56.36 -6.09 14.82
C MET A 1 55.31 -5.21 15.50
N ASP A 2 55.00 -4.11 14.82
CA ASP A 2 53.83 -3.20 14.79
C ASP A 2 53.15 -2.70 16.08
N GLN A 3 53.53 -1.48 16.45
CA GLN A 3 52.71 -0.54 17.20
C GLN A 3 51.58 0.01 16.29
N PHE A 4 50.38 -0.58 16.34
CA PHE A 4 49.20 0.04 15.72
C PHE A 4 48.74 1.23 16.56
N THR A 5 49.20 2.42 16.18
CA THR A 5 48.57 3.68 16.59
C THR A 5 47.34 3.90 15.71
N TYR A 6 46.15 3.76 16.29
CA TYR A 6 44.91 4.04 15.56
C TYR A 6 44.60 5.55 15.62
N PRO A 7 44.43 6.22 14.47
CA PRO A 7 44.20 7.65 14.42
C PRO A 7 42.81 8.02 14.96
N THR A 8 42.85 8.92 15.93
CA THR A 8 41.85 9.93 16.33
C THR A 8 40.42 9.77 15.79
N THR A 9 39.49 9.55 16.71
CA THR A 9 38.06 9.69 16.49
C THR A 9 37.74 11.16 16.17
N ARG A 10 37.55 11.47 14.89
CA ARG A 10 37.01 12.76 14.45
C ARG A 10 35.66 12.98 15.14
N LYS A 11 35.63 13.92 16.10
CA LYS A 11 34.40 14.39 16.73
C LYS A 11 33.43 14.83 15.64
N LYS A 12 32.39 14.03 15.39
CA LYS A 12 31.25 14.43 14.55
C LYS A 12 30.61 15.63 15.25
N GLN A 13 30.86 16.83 14.73
CA GLN A 13 30.20 18.03 15.20
C GLN A 13 28.69 17.83 15.10
N LYS A 14 28.03 17.87 16.26
CA LYS A 14 26.57 17.75 16.42
C LYS A 14 25.99 19.03 15.83
N THR A 15 25.76 19.04 14.51
CA THR A 15 25.15 20.18 13.81
C THR A 15 23.79 20.45 14.46
N HIS A 16 23.67 21.61 15.13
CA HIS A 16 22.41 22.03 15.73
C HIS A 16 21.34 22.01 14.65
N LYS A 17 20.30 21.18 14.85
CA LYS A 17 19.12 21.12 13.99
C LYS A 17 18.33 22.43 14.16
N LYS A 18 18.79 23.51 13.54
CA LYS A 18 18.00 24.74 13.44
C LYS A 18 16.86 24.45 12.46
N ARG A 19 15.62 24.49 12.94
CA ARG A 19 14.43 24.40 12.08
C ARG A 19 14.47 25.61 11.13
N MET A 20 14.25 25.38 9.84
CA MET A 20 14.09 26.48 8.89
C MET A 20 12.84 27.28 9.22
N ASN A 21 12.93 28.60 9.03
CA ASN A 21 11.83 29.51 9.22
C ASN A 21 10.73 29.27 8.18
N GLU A 22 9.50 29.67 8.48
CA GLU A 22 8.34 29.48 7.61
C GLU A 22 8.48 30.22 6.26
N GLU A 23 9.10 31.40 6.25
CA GLU A 23 9.45 32.12 5.02
C GLU A 23 10.45 31.34 4.16
N GLN A 24 11.46 30.73 4.78
CA GLN A 24 12.45 29.92 4.07
C GLN A 24 11.80 28.67 3.46
N LEU A 25 10.85 28.05 4.19
CA LEU A 25 10.08 26.92 3.69
C LEU A 25 9.20 27.32 2.51
N ARG A 26 8.48 28.44 2.59
CA ARG A 26 7.64 28.93 1.50
C ARG A 26 8.43 29.16 0.21
N LEU A 27 9.60 29.76 0.30
CA LEU A 27 10.45 29.99 -0.86
C LEU A 27 10.96 28.67 -1.48
N LEU A 28 11.33 27.70 -0.63
CA LEU A 28 11.74 26.37 -1.08
C LEU A 28 10.62 25.59 -1.73
N GLU A 29 9.41 25.67 -1.18
CA GLU A 29 8.23 25.03 -1.77
C GLU A 29 7.88 25.66 -3.13
N SER A 30 7.88 26.99 -3.22
CA SER A 30 7.67 27.69 -4.49
C SER A 30 8.71 27.28 -5.53
N ASN A 31 9.98 27.21 -5.15
CA ASN A 31 11.05 26.79 -6.07
C ASN A 31 10.91 25.32 -6.47
N PHE A 32 10.61 24.43 -5.52
CA PHE A 32 10.42 22.99 -5.75
C PHE A 32 9.27 22.70 -6.71
N ASN A 33 8.16 23.43 -6.59
CA ASN A 33 7.01 23.30 -7.47
C ASN A 33 7.33 23.71 -8.92
N PHE A 34 8.21 24.70 -9.09
CA PHE A 34 8.67 25.13 -10.42
C PHE A 34 9.75 24.19 -11.00
N ASN A 35 10.69 23.73 -10.18
CA ASN A 35 11.75 22.81 -10.58
C ASN A 35 12.05 21.79 -9.48
N ASN A 36 11.60 20.55 -9.70
CA ASN A 36 11.81 19.42 -8.78
C ASN A 36 13.30 18.95 -8.73
N LYS A 37 14.11 19.30 -9.74
CA LYS A 37 15.54 18.92 -9.80
C LYS A 37 16.43 20.03 -9.25
N LEU A 38 17.06 19.75 -8.12
CA LEU A 38 18.03 20.65 -7.50
C LEU A 38 19.42 20.50 -8.13
N ASP A 39 19.69 21.35 -9.11
CA ASP A 39 20.99 21.48 -9.78
C ASP A 39 22.04 22.14 -8.84
N PRO A 40 23.32 21.67 -8.81
CA PRO A 40 24.39 22.25 -8.00
C PRO A 40 24.52 23.78 -8.00
N GLU A 41 24.37 24.42 -9.16
CA GLU A 41 24.46 25.87 -9.29
C GLU A 41 23.25 26.56 -8.65
N HIS A 42 22.06 26.08 -8.99
CA HIS A 42 20.80 26.54 -8.40
C HIS A 42 20.75 26.36 -6.88
N LYS A 43 21.27 25.24 -6.36
CA LYS A 43 21.40 24.99 -4.92
C LYS A 43 22.23 26.05 -4.22
N SER A 44 23.36 26.43 -4.83
CA SER A 44 24.27 27.41 -4.25
C SER A 44 23.63 28.80 -4.21
N ARG A 45 22.92 29.18 -5.28
CA ARG A 45 22.14 30.42 -5.37
C ARG A 45 21.03 30.47 -4.31
N LEU A 46 20.23 29.42 -4.23
CA LEU A 46 19.10 29.32 -3.30
C LEU A 46 19.56 29.30 -1.84
N ALA A 47 20.70 28.65 -1.55
CA ALA A 47 21.32 28.66 -0.23
C ALA A 47 21.76 30.07 0.19
N LEU A 48 22.32 30.85 -0.75
CA LEU A 48 22.73 32.23 -0.51
C LEU A 48 21.51 33.13 -0.25
N GLU A 49 20.48 33.03 -1.10
CA GLU A 49 19.23 33.80 -0.97
C GLU A 49 18.51 33.54 0.35
N LEU A 50 18.48 32.27 0.77
CA LEU A 50 17.85 31.86 2.03
C LEU A 50 18.72 32.08 3.28
N GLY A 51 20.01 32.40 3.10
CA GLY A 51 20.98 32.49 4.19
C GLY A 51 21.19 31.16 4.93
N VAL A 52 21.01 30.02 4.26
CA VAL A 52 21.13 28.67 4.85
C VAL A 52 22.26 27.88 4.21
N PRO A 53 22.89 26.94 4.94
CA PRO A 53 23.90 26.07 4.35
C PRO A 53 23.36 25.26 3.16
N PRO A 54 24.11 25.10 2.05
CA PRO A 54 23.68 24.31 0.88
C PRO A 54 23.27 22.87 1.21
N ARG A 55 23.84 22.31 2.28
CA ARG A 55 23.46 20.99 2.80
C ARG A 55 22.02 20.96 3.31
N GLN A 56 21.53 22.02 3.97
CA GLN A 56 20.15 22.07 4.46
C GLN A 56 19.16 22.11 3.30
N VAL A 57 19.45 22.88 2.25
CA VAL A 57 18.65 22.87 1.00
C VAL A 57 18.60 21.47 0.41
N ALA A 58 19.76 20.80 0.28
CA ALA A 58 19.82 19.44 -0.27
C ALA A 58 18.99 18.43 0.54
N VAL A 59 19.13 18.45 1.87
CA VAL A 59 18.37 17.57 2.78
C VAL A 59 16.88 17.89 2.72
N TRP A 60 16.52 19.16 2.63
CA TRP A 60 15.12 19.57 2.49
C TRP A 60 14.50 19.02 1.20
N TYR A 61 15.18 19.14 0.04
CA TYR A 61 14.71 18.58 -1.23
C TYR A 61 14.59 17.04 -1.18
N GLN A 62 15.54 16.36 -0.54
CA GLN A 62 15.46 14.92 -0.33
C GLN A 62 14.24 14.54 0.51
N ASN A 63 14.03 15.22 1.63
CA ASN A 63 12.89 14.97 2.51
C ASN A 63 11.56 15.31 1.84
N LYS A 64 11.51 16.39 1.06
CA LYS A 64 10.31 16.77 0.30
C LYS A 64 9.93 15.69 -0.70
N ARG A 65 10.88 15.20 -1.50
CA ARG A 65 10.63 14.07 -2.42
C ARG A 65 10.21 12.79 -1.70
N ALA A 66 10.83 12.48 -0.56
CA ALA A 66 10.45 11.33 0.25
C ALA A 66 9.00 11.44 0.75
N ARG A 67 8.60 12.60 1.26
CA ARG A 67 7.22 12.86 1.69
C ARG A 67 6.23 12.79 0.53
N ASP A 68 6.54 13.40 -0.61
CA ASP A 68 5.65 13.38 -1.77
C ASP A 68 5.47 11.95 -2.29
N LYS A 69 6.52 11.13 -2.27
CA LYS A 69 6.41 9.70 -2.61
C LYS A 69 5.53 8.95 -1.61
N ILE A 70 5.70 9.20 -0.31
CA ILE A 70 4.83 8.59 0.71
C ILE A 70 3.38 9.02 0.51
N HIS A 71 3.11 10.31 0.33
CA HIS A 71 1.76 10.81 0.07
C HIS A 71 1.13 10.20 -1.18
N GLY A 72 1.92 10.01 -2.26
CA GLY A 72 1.49 9.31 -3.47
C GLY A 72 1.09 7.87 -3.17
N LEU A 73 1.97 7.10 -2.52
CA LEU A 73 1.70 5.70 -2.14
C LEU A 73 0.48 5.57 -1.22
N GLU A 74 0.32 6.49 -0.26
CA GLU A 74 -0.84 6.51 0.62
C GLU A 74 -2.13 6.84 -0.14
N ALA A 75 -2.08 7.74 -1.12
CA ALA A 75 -3.23 8.06 -1.98
C ALA A 75 -3.61 6.85 -2.85
N ASP A 76 -2.64 6.19 -3.46
CA ASP A 76 -2.85 4.97 -4.25
C ASP A 76 -3.44 3.86 -3.39
N HIS A 77 -2.89 3.66 -2.19
CA HIS A 77 -3.41 2.68 -1.25
C HIS A 77 -4.86 2.98 -0.83
N ARG A 78 -5.20 4.25 -0.57
CA ARG A 78 -6.60 4.64 -0.31
C ARG A 78 -7.50 4.35 -1.50
N ALA A 79 -7.07 4.67 -2.72
CA ALA A 79 -7.84 4.41 -3.93
C ALA A 79 -8.10 2.91 -4.12
N MET A 80 -7.07 2.08 -3.96
CA MET A 80 -7.18 0.62 -4.04
C MET A 80 -8.17 0.06 -2.99
N ARG A 81 -8.14 0.59 -1.76
CA ARG A 81 -9.10 0.19 -0.71
C ARG A 81 -10.54 0.51 -1.08
N VAL A 82 -10.81 1.70 -1.60
CA VAL A 82 -12.16 2.08 -2.05
C VAL A 82 -12.63 1.16 -3.18
N GLN A 83 -11.75 0.81 -4.11
CA GLN A 83 -12.07 -0.14 -5.18
C GLN A 83 -12.38 -1.54 -4.64
N LEU A 84 -11.60 -2.02 -3.65
CA LEU A 84 -11.84 -3.30 -2.99
C LEU A 84 -13.22 -3.33 -2.32
N GLU A 85 -13.55 -2.32 -1.52
CA GLU A 85 -14.85 -2.23 -0.84
C GLU A 85 -16.02 -2.23 -1.83
N ARG A 86 -15.87 -1.51 -2.96
CA ARG A 86 -16.86 -1.52 -4.04
C ARG A 86 -17.06 -2.92 -4.61
N VAL A 87 -15.95 -3.60 -4.96
CA VAL A 87 -16.01 -4.95 -5.54
C VAL A 87 -16.61 -5.95 -4.54
N LEU A 88 -16.29 -5.85 -3.26
CA LEU A 88 -16.87 -6.70 -2.21
C LEU A 88 -18.38 -6.48 -2.09
N THR A 89 -18.82 -5.22 -2.11
CA THR A 89 -20.25 -4.88 -2.07
C THR A 89 -20.99 -5.40 -3.30
N ASP A 90 -20.42 -5.19 -4.50
CA ASP A 90 -20.99 -5.68 -5.74
C ASP A 90 -21.03 -7.23 -5.75
N ASN A 91 -19.99 -7.89 -5.25
CA ASN A 91 -19.94 -9.35 -5.15
C ASN A 91 -21.00 -9.90 -4.18
N SER A 92 -21.19 -9.28 -3.01
CA SER A 92 -22.26 -9.65 -2.08
C SER A 92 -23.63 -9.53 -2.74
N ARG A 93 -23.92 -8.40 -3.40
CA ARG A 93 -25.19 -8.18 -4.10
C ARG A 93 -25.42 -9.24 -5.19
N LEU A 94 -24.37 -9.58 -5.95
CA LEU A 94 -24.46 -10.60 -6.99
C LEU A 94 -24.71 -11.99 -6.42
N ARG A 95 -24.10 -12.32 -5.27
CA ARG A 95 -24.35 -13.59 -4.58
C ARG A 95 -25.80 -13.69 -4.11
N ASP A 96 -26.32 -12.63 -3.49
CA ASP A 96 -27.72 -12.56 -3.06
C ASP A 96 -28.69 -12.72 -4.25
N GLU A 97 -28.39 -12.08 -5.38
CA GLU A 97 -29.19 -12.19 -6.60
C GLU A 97 -29.11 -13.60 -7.22
N VAL A 98 -27.93 -14.21 -7.24
CA VAL A 98 -27.77 -15.60 -7.70
C VAL A 98 -28.59 -16.55 -6.83
N GLU A 99 -28.57 -16.38 -5.51
CA GLU A 99 -29.34 -17.23 -4.60
C GLU A 99 -30.85 -17.03 -4.81
N ARG A 100 -31.31 -15.78 -4.92
CA ARG A 100 -32.71 -15.45 -5.24
C ARG A 100 -33.17 -16.13 -6.54
N LEU A 101 -32.36 -16.03 -7.60
CA LEU A 101 -32.68 -16.63 -8.89
C LEU A 101 -32.66 -18.18 -8.83
N ARG A 102 -31.78 -18.78 -8.03
CA ARG A 102 -31.77 -20.23 -7.79
C ARG A 102 -33.03 -20.70 -7.07
N GLU A 103 -33.48 -19.97 -6.05
CA GLU A 103 -34.74 -20.24 -5.36
C GLU A 103 -35.94 -20.14 -6.31
N GLU A 104 -35.99 -19.08 -7.13
CA GLU A 104 -37.04 -18.90 -8.13
C GLU A 104 -37.06 -20.02 -9.18
N LEU A 105 -35.89 -20.40 -9.69
CA LEU A 105 -35.77 -21.51 -10.63
C LEU A 105 -36.22 -22.83 -10.01
N THR A 106 -35.85 -23.08 -8.75
CA THR A 106 -36.27 -24.28 -8.01
C THR A 106 -37.78 -24.31 -7.80
N ARG A 107 -38.39 -23.17 -7.45
CA ARG A 107 -39.84 -23.02 -7.32
C ARG A 107 -40.56 -23.25 -8.64
N ALA A 108 -40.08 -22.65 -9.73
CA ALA A 108 -40.65 -22.82 -11.06
C ALA A 108 -40.56 -24.29 -11.54
N ARG A 109 -39.42 -24.96 -11.29
CA ARG A 109 -39.25 -26.39 -11.57
C ARG A 109 -40.18 -27.25 -10.72
N GLY A 110 -40.33 -26.96 -9.44
CA GLY A 110 -41.27 -27.66 -8.55
C GLY A 110 -42.72 -27.50 -8.98
N ALA A 111 -43.12 -26.30 -9.40
CA ALA A 111 -44.46 -26.05 -9.95
C ALA A 111 -44.68 -26.81 -11.27
N ALA A 112 -43.68 -26.84 -12.16
CA ALA A 112 -43.73 -27.60 -13.41
C ALA A 112 -43.77 -29.13 -13.21
N ALA A 113 -43.12 -29.63 -12.15
CA ALA A 113 -43.19 -31.03 -11.74
C ALA A 113 -44.53 -31.38 -11.05
N SER A 114 -45.13 -30.44 -10.31
CA SER A 114 -46.45 -30.65 -9.70
C SER A 114 -47.60 -30.69 -10.72
N CYS A 115 -47.44 -30.09 -11.90
CA CYS A 115 -48.41 -30.21 -12.99
C CYS A 115 -48.12 -31.38 -13.94
N SER A 116 -47.00 -32.09 -13.75
CA SER A 116 -46.60 -33.25 -14.54
C SER A 116 -46.22 -34.37 -13.58
N GLY A 117 -47.20 -35.13 -13.11
CA GLY A 117 -46.93 -36.33 -12.32
C GLY A 117 -46.06 -37.28 -13.13
N ASP A 118 -44.77 -37.39 -12.77
CA ASP A 118 -43.93 -38.59 -12.78
C ASP A 118 -42.45 -38.25 -12.49
N GLY A 119 -41.82 -39.02 -11.60
CA GLY A 119 -40.39 -39.34 -11.70
C GLY A 119 -39.37 -38.50 -10.91
N VAL A 120 -38.94 -39.07 -9.78
CA VAL A 120 -37.74 -38.75 -8.97
C VAL A 120 -36.47 -38.41 -9.76
N GLY A 121 -35.75 -37.37 -9.33
CA GLY A 121 -34.41 -37.02 -9.81
C GLY A 121 -33.56 -36.35 -8.73
N SER A 122 -32.58 -37.10 -8.22
CA SER A 122 -31.56 -36.69 -7.24
C SER A 122 -30.81 -35.42 -7.66
N LEU A 123 -30.80 -34.39 -6.81
CA LEU A 123 -30.06 -33.15 -7.02
C LEU A 123 -28.77 -33.19 -6.20
N VAL A 124 -27.66 -33.43 -6.89
CA VAL A 124 -26.30 -33.37 -6.34
C VAL A 124 -25.96 -31.91 -6.01
N SER A 125 -25.69 -31.64 -4.73
CA SER A 125 -25.24 -30.36 -4.19
C SER A 125 -23.96 -29.87 -4.89
N GLY A 126 -24.07 -28.74 -5.58
CA GLY A 126 -22.97 -28.05 -6.28
C GLY A 126 -22.26 -27.00 -5.42
N ASP A 127 -21.95 -27.33 -4.16
CA ASP A 127 -21.47 -26.35 -3.17
C ASP A 127 -19.96 -26.44 -2.85
N ASN A 128 -19.12 -26.95 -3.76
CA ASN A 128 -17.70 -27.17 -3.43
C ASN A 128 -16.65 -26.33 -4.16
N MET A 129 -16.99 -25.55 -5.20
CA MET A 129 -15.92 -24.90 -5.97
C MET A 129 -15.36 -23.61 -5.35
N GLU A 130 -16.18 -22.88 -4.57
CA GLU A 130 -15.80 -21.57 -4.02
C GLU A 130 -15.05 -21.67 -2.69
N ARG A 131 -15.36 -22.71 -1.89
CA ARG A 131 -14.69 -23.00 -0.62
C ARG A 131 -13.22 -23.39 -0.84
N ASP A 132 -12.96 -24.16 -1.90
CA ASP A 132 -11.63 -24.67 -2.25
C ASP A 132 -10.72 -23.57 -2.87
N LEU A 133 -11.33 -22.58 -3.54
CA LEU A 133 -10.63 -21.41 -4.08
C LEU A 133 -10.22 -20.43 -2.97
N TYR A 134 -11.05 -20.26 -1.93
CA TYR A 134 -10.71 -19.46 -0.76
C TYR A 134 -9.65 -20.15 0.12
N ALA A 135 -9.75 -21.48 0.29
CA ALA A 135 -8.73 -22.28 0.99
C ALA A 135 -7.35 -22.28 0.28
N SER A 136 -7.32 -22.12 -1.05
CA SER A 136 -6.06 -21.97 -1.81
C SER A 136 -5.45 -20.57 -1.70
N LEU A 137 -6.28 -19.52 -1.57
CA LEU A 137 -5.82 -18.13 -1.46
C LEU A 137 -5.34 -17.78 -0.04
N VAL A 138 -6.01 -18.36 0.97
CA VAL A 138 -5.59 -18.29 2.38
C VAL A 138 -4.71 -19.50 2.66
N GLY A 139 -3.47 -19.43 2.15
CA GLY A 139 -2.51 -20.53 2.16
C GLY A 139 -2.51 -21.33 3.47
N GLY A 140 -2.53 -22.65 3.32
CA GLY A 140 -2.47 -23.60 4.43
C GLY A 140 -1.37 -23.24 5.42
N GLY A 141 -1.78 -22.81 6.61
CA GLY A 141 -0.94 -22.85 7.80
C GLY A 141 -0.75 -24.32 8.18
N GLY A 142 0.26 -24.95 7.58
CA GLY A 142 0.85 -26.16 8.14
C GLY A 142 1.40 -25.86 9.54
N PRO A 143 1.52 -26.88 10.42
CA PRO A 143 2.08 -26.69 11.75
C PRO A 143 3.50 -26.12 11.59
N PHE A 144 3.69 -24.95 12.19
CA PHE A 144 4.97 -24.26 12.28
C PHE A 144 5.91 -25.12 13.13
N ASP A 145 6.61 -26.06 12.49
CA ASP A 145 7.76 -26.72 13.08
C ASP A 145 8.99 -25.82 12.89
N GLY A 146 9.46 -25.33 14.04
CA GLY A 146 10.83 -24.90 14.35
C GLY A 146 11.71 -24.40 13.22
N TYR A 147 11.79 -23.07 13.08
CA TYR A 147 13.03 -22.43 12.64
C TYR A 147 13.75 -21.85 13.85
N ASP A 148 14.78 -22.57 14.31
CA ASP A 148 15.84 -22.06 15.17
C ASP A 148 16.59 -20.93 14.44
N PHE A 149 16.37 -19.70 14.87
CA PHE A 149 17.06 -18.49 14.39
C PHE A 149 18.01 -17.96 15.47
N PHE A 150 19.02 -18.74 15.84
CA PHE A 150 20.30 -18.24 16.37
C PHE A 150 21.42 -19.22 16.00
N GLY A 151 22.32 -18.77 15.13
CA GLY A 151 23.53 -19.45 14.70
C GLY A 151 24.41 -18.50 13.91
#